data_AF-A0A1P8B5H2-F1
#
_entry.id   AF-A0A1P8B5H2-F1
#
_cell.length_a   1.000
_cell.length_b   1.000
_cell.length_c   1.000
_cell.angle_alpha   90.00
_cell.angle_beta   90.00
_cell.angle_gamma   90.00
#
_symmetry.space_group_name_H-M   'P 1'
#
loop_
_entity.id
_entity.type
_entity.pdbx_description
1 polymer ?
#
loop_
_entity_poly.entity_id
_entity_poly.type
_entity_poly.pdbx_seq_one_letter_code
_entity_poly.pdbx_strand_id
1 'polypeptide(L)'
;MATSGRSHGSTTAALAFTLAVVSVSAAFSLYRWRRREEDLENRIKEFEKSLGSTLEKSASERKGRVKAQQALREALAQTESHDLHSTIYPMRPIGTIQSCFSTRNGTPRQPLLVSLARACLIFDPALVPPASLEGLEEYSHCWILYVFHLNTDIEKLWRKPSQSKLKAKVRVPRLNGERKGVFATRSPHRPCPIGLTVAKVEEIQKDKVLLSGVDLVDGTPVLDIKPYLPYSDSIQGASVPNWVKEDCSLAVASVTFSDTFSSSITSCWKLIVSDF
;
A
#
# COMPACT_ATOMS: atom_id res chain seq x y z
N MET A 1 -12.07 96.00 82.69
CA MET A 1 -10.72 96.58 82.46
C MET A 1 -9.74 95.41 82.27
N ALA A 2 -8.69 95.40 81.45
CA ALA A 2 -8.12 96.33 80.43
C ALA A 2 -6.93 95.58 79.72
N THR A 3 -6.41 95.86 78.51
CA THR A 3 -6.70 96.81 77.41
C THR A 3 -5.96 96.39 76.10
N SER A 4 -6.13 97.18 75.02
CA SER A 4 -5.28 97.42 73.81
C SER A 4 -3.76 97.15 73.88
N GLY A 5 -2.98 97.06 72.78
CA GLY A 5 -3.16 97.38 71.32
C GLY A 5 -1.91 96.90 70.53
N ARG A 6 -1.45 97.41 69.37
CA ARG A 6 -1.83 98.44 68.35
C ARG A 6 -1.05 98.14 67.03
N SER A 7 -1.31 98.77 65.87
CA SER A 7 -0.84 98.29 64.53
C SER A 7 0.00 99.26 63.66
N HIS A 8 0.96 98.69 62.89
CA HIS A 8 1.72 99.40 61.83
C HIS A 8 2.18 98.51 60.62
N GLY A 9 1.63 97.30 60.43
CA GLY A 9 2.23 96.26 59.57
C GLY A 9 1.70 96.08 58.14
N SER A 10 0.86 96.96 57.57
CA SER A 10 -0.09 96.53 56.51
C SER A 10 0.47 96.24 55.10
N THR A 11 1.46 96.98 54.59
CA THR A 11 1.92 96.81 53.18
C THR A 11 3.00 95.76 53.01
N THR A 12 3.94 95.69 53.95
CA THR A 12 4.90 94.59 54.06
C THR A 12 4.20 93.27 54.33
N ALA A 13 3.12 93.26 55.14
CA ALA A 13 2.27 92.09 55.30
C ALA A 13 1.60 91.65 54.00
N ALA A 14 1.11 92.56 53.15
CA ALA A 14 0.46 92.19 51.89
C ALA A 14 1.41 91.45 50.92
N LEU A 15 2.63 91.97 50.72
CA LEU A 15 3.66 91.32 49.90
C LEU A 15 4.17 90.01 50.52
N ALA A 16 4.36 89.97 51.84
CA ALA A 16 4.73 88.74 52.53
C ALA A 16 3.63 87.67 52.43
N PHE A 17 2.35 88.08 52.48
CA PHE A 17 1.21 87.17 52.37
C PHE A 17 1.05 86.60 50.96
N THR A 18 1.26 87.39 49.89
CA THR A 18 1.23 86.86 48.52
C THR A 18 2.39 85.91 48.25
N LEU A 19 3.61 86.23 48.71
CA LEU A 19 4.76 85.31 48.66
C LEU A 19 4.50 84.01 49.45
N ALA A 20 3.89 84.10 50.63
CA ALA A 20 3.52 82.94 51.44
C ALA A 20 2.43 82.08 50.75
N VAL A 21 1.40 82.69 50.17
CA VAL A 21 0.34 81.97 49.44
C VAL A 21 0.90 81.28 48.19
N VAL A 22 1.79 81.93 47.44
CA VAL A 22 2.48 81.31 46.29
C VAL A 22 3.40 80.17 46.73
N SER A 23 4.15 80.33 47.82
CA SER A 23 5.04 79.26 48.32
C SER A 23 4.25 78.06 48.86
N VAL A 24 3.14 78.29 49.57
CA VAL A 24 2.23 77.23 50.04
C VAL A 24 1.54 76.54 48.87
N SER A 25 1.09 77.28 47.85
CA SER A 25 0.49 76.71 46.64
C SER A 25 1.50 75.88 45.85
N ALA A 26 2.73 76.36 45.68
CA ALA A 26 3.82 75.61 45.04
C ALA A 26 4.20 74.35 45.83
N ALA A 27 4.31 74.43 47.15
CA ALA A 27 4.55 73.28 48.02
C ALA A 27 3.41 72.25 47.95
N PHE A 28 2.15 72.70 47.90
CA PHE A 28 0.99 71.82 47.74
C PHE A 28 0.92 71.18 46.35
N SER A 29 1.29 71.92 45.29
CA SER A 29 1.44 71.36 43.94
C SER A 29 2.56 70.32 43.87
N LEU A 30 3.73 70.59 44.47
CA LEU A 30 4.84 69.63 44.58
C LEU A 30 4.45 68.38 45.37
N TYR A 31 3.71 68.55 46.47
CA TYR A 31 3.17 67.42 47.25
C TYR A 31 2.17 66.59 46.43
N ARG A 32 1.22 67.23 45.71
CA ARG A 32 0.31 66.52 44.78
C ARG A 32 1.06 65.84 43.64
N TRP A 33 2.15 66.42 43.16
CA TRP A 33 2.98 65.86 42.09
C TRP A 33 3.70 64.61 42.57
N ARG A 34 4.44 64.67 43.69
CA ARG A 34 5.09 63.49 44.30
C ARG A 34 4.10 62.38 44.64
N ARG A 35 2.95 62.71 45.24
CA ARG A 35 1.92 61.70 45.54
C ARG A 35 1.32 61.06 44.29
N ARG A 36 1.33 61.75 43.15
CA ARG A 36 0.90 61.21 41.85
C ARG A 36 2.00 60.40 41.17
N GLU A 37 3.27 60.74 41.37
CA GLU A 37 4.44 59.97 40.97
C GLU A 37 4.45 58.60 41.69
N GLU A 38 4.27 58.59 43.02
CA GLU A 38 4.10 57.38 43.83
C GLU A 38 2.91 56.51 43.38
N ASP A 39 1.74 57.11 43.09
CA ASP A 39 0.56 56.40 42.54
C ASP A 39 0.86 55.78 41.17
N LEU A 40 1.50 56.53 40.27
CA LEU A 40 1.89 56.04 38.95
C LEU A 40 2.90 54.90 39.02
N GLU A 41 3.92 54.99 39.89
CA GLU A 41 4.87 53.89 40.11
C GLU A 41 4.18 52.62 40.63
N ASN A 42 3.28 52.76 41.60
CA ASN A 42 2.55 51.62 42.16
C ASN A 42 1.66 50.95 41.10
N ARG A 43 0.99 51.75 40.26
CA ARG A 43 0.19 51.26 39.13
C ARG A 43 1.03 50.62 38.04
N ILE A 44 2.23 51.13 37.76
CA ILE A 44 3.19 50.48 36.84
C ILE A 44 3.59 49.10 37.39
N LYS A 45 3.99 49.01 38.66
CA LYS A 45 4.34 47.73 39.33
C LYS A 45 3.16 46.75 39.32
N GLU A 46 1.94 47.22 39.51
CA GLU A 46 0.72 46.41 39.41
C GLU A 46 0.45 45.91 37.98
N PHE A 47 0.58 46.78 36.97
CA PHE A 47 0.42 46.41 35.56
C PHE A 47 1.51 45.44 35.08
N GLU A 48 2.76 45.63 35.48
CA GLU A 48 3.86 44.70 35.19
C GLU A 48 3.59 43.31 35.77
N LYS A 49 3.14 43.24 37.04
CA LYS A 49 2.75 41.99 37.70
C LYS A 49 1.56 41.33 37.01
N SER A 50 0.54 42.10 36.64
CA SER A 50 -0.65 41.63 35.92
C SER A 50 -0.31 41.09 34.53
N LEU A 51 0.54 41.81 33.78
CA LEU A 51 1.05 41.41 32.48
C LEU A 51 1.87 40.12 32.58
N GLY A 52 2.77 40.02 33.56
CA GLY A 52 3.55 38.81 33.84
C GLY A 52 2.64 37.59 34.08
N SER A 53 1.65 37.71 34.97
CA SER A 53 0.70 36.62 35.24
C SER A 53 -0.13 36.22 34.00
N THR A 54 -0.47 37.20 33.15
CA THR A 54 -1.22 36.97 31.90
C THR A 54 -0.36 36.28 30.84
N LEU A 55 0.93 36.61 30.76
CA LEU A 55 1.91 35.94 29.89
C LEU A 55 2.17 34.50 30.35
N GLU A 56 2.31 34.25 31.65
CA GLU A 56 2.44 32.89 32.21
C GLU A 56 1.19 32.03 31.96
N LYS A 57 0.00 32.60 32.16
CA LYS A 57 -1.27 31.94 31.82
C LYS A 57 -1.34 31.62 30.32
N SER A 58 -1.00 32.59 29.46
CA SER A 58 -0.96 32.38 28.01
C SER A 58 0.07 31.32 27.58
N ALA A 59 1.23 31.27 28.24
CA ALA A 59 2.28 30.30 27.97
C ALA A 59 1.89 28.88 28.42
N SER A 60 1.27 28.75 29.60
CA SER A 60 0.76 27.47 30.10
C SER A 60 -0.42 26.95 29.27
N GLU A 61 -1.34 27.82 28.83
CA GLU A 61 -2.40 27.47 27.87
C GLU A 61 -1.83 27.00 26.52
N ARG A 62 -0.83 27.70 25.97
CA ARG A 62 -0.14 27.26 24.74
C ARG A 62 0.53 25.90 24.92
N LYS A 63 1.26 25.69 26.03
CA LYS A 63 1.91 24.41 26.35
C LYS A 63 0.89 23.28 26.52
N GLY A 64 -0.25 23.56 27.14
CA GLY A 64 -1.38 22.63 27.24
C GLY A 64 -1.96 22.26 25.87
N ARG A 65 -2.24 23.25 25.02
CA ARG A 65 -2.75 23.02 23.65
C ARG A 65 -1.77 22.23 22.78
N VAL A 66 -0.47 22.56 22.83
CA VAL A 66 0.58 21.81 22.10
C VAL A 66 0.67 20.37 22.59
N LYS A 67 0.65 20.13 23.92
CA LYS A 67 0.68 18.77 24.47
C LYS A 67 -0.59 17.98 24.09
N ALA A 68 -1.77 18.61 24.12
CA ALA A 68 -3.02 17.98 23.70
C ALA A 68 -3.04 17.67 22.20
N GLN A 69 -2.54 18.58 21.36
CA GLN A 69 -2.43 18.37 19.92
C GLN A 69 -1.39 17.29 19.56
N GLN A 70 -0.29 17.20 20.31
CA GLN A 70 0.70 16.14 20.17
C GLN A 70 0.12 14.79 20.61
N ALA A 71 -0.52 14.71 21.78
CA ALA A 71 -1.19 13.49 22.23
C ALA A 71 -2.30 13.05 21.27
N LEU A 72 -3.05 13.99 20.67
CA LEU A 72 -4.04 13.69 19.63
C LEU A 72 -3.38 13.18 18.35
N ARG A 73 -2.25 13.75 17.91
CA ARG A 73 -1.47 13.23 16.77
C ARG A 73 -0.89 11.85 17.03
N GLU A 74 -0.39 11.59 18.23
CA GLU A 74 0.12 10.29 18.65
C GLU A 74 -1.02 9.25 18.72
N ALA A 75 -2.19 9.61 19.25
CA ALA A 75 -3.37 8.76 19.27
C ALA A 75 -3.92 8.48 17.86
N LEU A 76 -3.99 9.48 16.98
CA LEU A 76 -4.40 9.31 15.57
C LEU A 76 -3.40 8.44 14.81
N ALA A 77 -2.09 8.67 14.97
CA ALA A 77 -1.05 7.84 14.35
C ALA A 77 -1.08 6.39 14.87
N GLN A 78 -1.42 6.16 16.15
CA GLN A 78 -1.65 4.82 16.71
C GLN A 78 -2.93 4.19 16.16
N THR A 79 -4.00 4.97 15.94
CA THR A 79 -5.27 4.48 15.40
C THR A 79 -5.16 4.14 13.91
N GLU A 80 -4.47 4.95 13.11
CA GLU A 80 -4.25 4.68 11.67
C GLU A 80 -3.25 3.53 11.41
N SER A 81 -2.36 3.22 12.36
CA SER A 81 -1.35 2.16 12.18
C SER A 81 -1.77 0.76 12.65
N HIS A 82 -2.85 0.63 13.40
CA HIS A 82 -3.22 -0.65 14.03
C HIS A 82 -4.20 -1.55 13.25
N ASP A 83 -4.91 -1.04 12.24
CA ASP A 83 -5.94 -1.79 11.49
C ASP A 83 -5.68 -1.96 9.98
N LEU A 84 -4.49 -1.60 9.49
CA LEU A 84 -3.92 -2.18 8.26
C LEU A 84 -3.08 -3.44 8.58
N HIS A 85 -3.51 -4.18 9.61
CA HIS A 85 -3.01 -5.50 9.95
C HIS A 85 -3.07 -6.37 8.70
N SER A 86 -2.00 -7.12 8.39
CA SER A 86 -1.88 -7.81 7.10
C SER A 86 -2.94 -8.91 6.95
N THR A 87 -4.10 -8.57 6.39
CA THR A 87 -5.19 -9.51 6.14
C THR A 87 -4.73 -10.53 5.10
N ILE A 88 -4.40 -11.73 5.58
CA ILE A 88 -4.06 -12.86 4.73
C ILE A 88 -5.35 -13.44 4.18
N TYR A 89 -5.46 -13.51 2.86
CA TYR A 89 -6.58 -14.16 2.17
C TYR A 89 -6.17 -15.60 1.83
N PRO A 90 -6.59 -16.62 2.61
CA PRO A 90 -6.28 -18.01 2.31
C PRO A 90 -7.04 -18.47 1.08
N MET A 91 -6.31 -18.85 0.02
CA MET A 91 -6.89 -19.43 -1.19
C MET A 91 -6.72 -20.95 -1.15
N ARG A 92 -7.83 -21.69 -1.16
CA ARG A 92 -7.83 -23.16 -1.32
C ARG A 92 -7.91 -23.50 -2.82
N PRO A 93 -7.08 -24.41 -3.35
CA PRO A 93 -7.24 -24.89 -4.72
C PRO A 93 -8.59 -25.56 -4.93
N ILE A 94 -9.23 -25.26 -6.06
CA ILE A 94 -10.53 -25.80 -6.48
C ILE A 94 -10.41 -27.04 -7.36
N GLY A 95 -9.22 -27.28 -7.90
CA GLY A 95 -8.92 -28.41 -8.77
C GLY A 95 -7.42 -28.59 -9.00
N THR A 96 -7.06 -29.67 -9.69
CA THR A 96 -5.68 -30.03 -10.03
C THR A 96 -5.57 -30.36 -11.52
N ILE A 97 -4.48 -29.93 -12.13
CA ILE A 97 -4.14 -30.20 -13.52
C ILE A 97 -3.48 -31.58 -13.66
N GLN A 98 -4.00 -32.40 -14.57
CA GLN A 98 -3.25 -33.47 -15.22
C GLN A 98 -2.72 -32.95 -16.56
N SER A 99 -1.42 -33.04 -16.84
CA SER A 99 -0.78 -32.39 -18.00
C SER A 99 0.20 -33.31 -18.74
N CYS A 100 0.38 -33.09 -20.03
CA CYS A 100 1.47 -33.71 -20.79
C CYS A 100 2.88 -33.28 -20.34
N PHE A 101 3.01 -32.28 -19.46
CA PHE A 101 4.29 -31.81 -18.94
C PHE A 101 4.54 -32.28 -17.49
N SER A 102 5.20 -33.43 -17.33
CA SER A 102 5.53 -34.00 -16.00
C SER A 102 6.54 -33.19 -15.18
N THR A 103 7.31 -32.29 -15.80
CA THR A 103 8.26 -31.41 -15.09
C THR A 103 8.30 -30.03 -15.72
N ARG A 104 8.82 -29.04 -14.96
CA ARG A 104 9.08 -27.66 -15.42
C ARG A 104 9.99 -27.58 -16.67
N ASN A 105 10.84 -28.59 -16.90
CA ASN A 105 11.74 -28.62 -18.04
C ASN A 105 10.98 -29.17 -19.25
N GLY A 106 10.88 -28.38 -20.32
CA GLY A 106 10.08 -28.72 -21.50
C GLY A 106 8.65 -28.16 -21.48
N THR A 107 8.14 -27.70 -20.34
CA THR A 107 6.91 -26.90 -20.29
C THR A 107 7.09 -25.60 -21.09
N PRO A 108 6.10 -25.19 -21.91
CA PRO A 108 6.11 -23.90 -22.58
C PRO A 108 6.34 -22.75 -21.61
N ARG A 109 7.04 -21.70 -22.06
CA ARG A 109 7.32 -20.53 -21.21
C ARG A 109 6.16 -19.57 -21.07
N GLN A 110 5.16 -19.70 -21.93
CA GLN A 110 3.94 -18.89 -22.08
C GLN A 110 2.87 -19.78 -22.74
N PRO A 111 1.57 -19.51 -22.55
CA PRO A 111 0.49 -20.26 -23.21
C PRO A 111 0.49 -20.08 -24.73
N LEU A 112 -0.23 -20.97 -25.40
CA LEU A 112 -0.48 -21.02 -26.85
C LEU A 112 0.76 -21.16 -27.76
N LEU A 113 1.99 -21.10 -27.21
CA LEU A 113 3.24 -21.40 -27.95
C LEU A 113 3.25 -22.82 -28.53
N VAL A 114 2.60 -23.76 -27.84
CA VAL A 114 2.37 -25.13 -28.32
C VAL A 114 0.88 -25.38 -28.23
N SER A 115 0.13 -25.01 -29.27
CA SER A 115 -1.33 -25.13 -29.32
C SER A 115 -1.85 -26.56 -29.05
N LEU A 116 -1.08 -27.58 -29.46
CA LEU A 116 -1.41 -28.99 -29.24
C LEU A 116 -1.08 -29.53 -27.84
N ALA A 117 -0.51 -28.72 -26.94
CA ALA A 117 -0.23 -29.13 -25.56
C ALA A 117 -1.54 -29.34 -24.80
N ARG A 118 -1.77 -30.56 -24.26
CA ARG A 118 -3.04 -30.94 -23.63
C ARG A 118 -2.93 -31.04 -22.12
N ALA A 119 -4.02 -30.69 -21.45
CA ALA A 119 -4.24 -30.97 -20.04
C ALA A 119 -5.72 -31.29 -19.76
N CYS A 120 -5.97 -31.87 -18.59
CA CYS A 120 -7.29 -32.01 -18.01
C CYS A 120 -7.27 -31.33 -16.63
N LEU A 121 -8.14 -30.35 -16.44
CA LEU A 121 -8.39 -29.76 -15.11
C LEU A 121 -9.46 -30.59 -14.43
N ILE A 122 -9.11 -31.23 -13.31
CA ILE A 122 -10.03 -32.03 -12.48
C ILE A 122 -10.37 -31.22 -11.23
N PHE A 123 -11.65 -30.97 -11.01
CA PHE A 123 -12.15 -30.25 -9.84
C PHE A 123 -12.34 -31.18 -8.65
N ASP A 124 -12.31 -30.63 -7.42
CA ASP A 124 -12.74 -31.35 -6.22
C ASP A 124 -14.28 -31.23 -6.11
N PRO A 125 -15.08 -32.29 -6.33
CA PRO A 125 -16.54 -32.20 -6.34
C PRO A 125 -17.15 -31.83 -4.98
N ALA A 126 -16.36 -31.95 -3.89
CA ALA A 126 -16.77 -31.49 -2.56
C ALA A 126 -16.61 -29.96 -2.37
N LEU A 127 -15.93 -29.27 -3.30
CA LEU A 127 -15.73 -27.81 -3.30
C LEU A 127 -16.45 -27.14 -4.45
N VAL A 128 -16.43 -27.74 -5.64
CA VAL A 128 -17.02 -27.23 -6.86
C VAL A 128 -18.05 -28.23 -7.36
N PRO A 129 -19.35 -27.98 -7.11
CA PRO A 129 -20.43 -28.76 -7.71
C PRO A 129 -20.30 -28.74 -9.25
N PRO A 130 -20.50 -29.87 -9.96
CA PRO A 130 -20.41 -29.92 -11.43
C PRO A 130 -21.20 -28.84 -12.17
N ALA A 131 -22.36 -28.45 -11.64
CA ALA A 131 -23.21 -27.38 -12.18
C ALA A 131 -22.51 -26.00 -12.25
N SER A 132 -21.42 -25.79 -11.51
CA SER A 132 -20.58 -24.58 -11.60
C SER A 132 -19.81 -24.44 -12.92
N LEU A 133 -19.81 -25.47 -13.77
CA LEU A 133 -19.19 -25.47 -15.09
C LEU A 133 -20.20 -25.30 -16.25
N GLU A 134 -21.51 -25.25 -15.98
CA GLU A 134 -22.55 -25.11 -17.00
C GLU A 134 -22.38 -23.81 -17.80
N GLY A 135 -22.43 -23.91 -19.13
CA GLY A 135 -22.22 -22.79 -20.05
C GLY A 135 -20.75 -22.43 -20.28
N LEU A 136 -19.78 -23.11 -19.65
CA LEU A 136 -18.36 -22.91 -19.95
C LEU A 136 -17.99 -23.43 -21.35
N GLU A 137 -18.71 -24.46 -21.82
CA GLU A 137 -18.64 -25.02 -23.17
C GLU A 137 -19.00 -24.04 -24.29
N GLU A 138 -19.73 -22.96 -23.99
CA GLU A 138 -20.03 -21.89 -24.95
C GLU A 138 -18.79 -21.03 -25.26
N TYR A 139 -17.75 -21.09 -24.42
CA TYR A 139 -16.53 -20.32 -24.56
C TYR A 139 -15.39 -21.17 -25.14
N SER A 140 -14.88 -20.77 -26.30
CA SER A 140 -13.70 -21.43 -26.89
C SER A 140 -12.43 -21.38 -26.03
N HIS A 141 -12.32 -20.41 -25.11
CA HIS A 141 -11.12 -20.19 -24.30
C HIS A 141 -11.48 -19.75 -22.88
N CYS A 142 -10.61 -20.09 -21.93
CA CYS A 142 -10.72 -19.70 -20.53
C CYS A 142 -9.38 -19.16 -19.99
N TRP A 143 -9.47 -18.27 -19.01
CA TRP A 143 -8.38 -17.96 -18.09
C TRP A 143 -8.36 -18.97 -16.94
N ILE A 144 -7.16 -19.40 -16.55
CA ILE A 144 -6.94 -20.25 -15.38
C ILE A 144 -5.93 -19.55 -14.46
N LEU A 145 -6.32 -19.34 -13.21
CA LEU A 145 -5.42 -18.89 -12.14
C LEU A 145 -4.91 -20.10 -11.38
N TYR A 146 -3.59 -20.20 -11.21
CA TYR A 146 -2.96 -21.38 -10.64
C TYR A 146 -1.77 -21.07 -9.74
N VAL A 147 -1.33 -22.04 -8.95
CA VAL A 147 -0.16 -21.91 -8.07
C VAL A 147 1.07 -22.51 -8.74
N PHE A 148 2.19 -21.78 -8.76
CA PHE A 148 3.51 -22.28 -9.20
C PHE A 148 4.12 -23.28 -8.21
N HIS A 149 3.40 -24.33 -7.84
CA HIS A 149 3.66 -25.26 -6.73
C HIS A 149 5.09 -25.84 -6.69
N LEU A 150 5.74 -26.05 -7.84
CA LEU A 150 7.15 -26.48 -7.93
C LEU A 150 8.19 -25.34 -7.76
N ASN A 151 7.80 -24.16 -7.28
CA ASN A 151 8.72 -23.09 -6.94
C ASN A 151 9.32 -23.33 -5.54
N THR A 152 10.64 -23.45 -5.47
CA THR A 152 11.42 -23.84 -4.28
C THR A 152 11.29 -22.90 -3.08
N ASP A 153 10.78 -21.68 -3.29
CA ASP A 153 10.68 -20.65 -2.26
C ASP A 153 9.27 -20.55 -1.63
N ILE A 154 8.27 -21.31 -2.09
CA ILE A 154 6.86 -21.19 -1.63
C ILE A 154 6.72 -21.40 -0.12
N GLU A 155 7.28 -22.49 0.42
CA GLU A 155 7.17 -22.74 1.87
C GLU A 155 7.80 -21.62 2.70
N LYS A 156 8.92 -21.04 2.23
CA LYS A 156 9.59 -19.93 2.92
C LYS A 156 8.76 -18.66 2.85
N LEU A 157 8.18 -18.35 1.69
CA LEU A 157 7.29 -17.21 1.49
C LEU A 157 6.04 -17.29 2.37
N TRP A 158 5.40 -18.46 2.46
CA TRP A 158 4.09 -18.61 3.12
C TRP A 158 4.20 -18.93 4.61
N ARG A 159 5.13 -19.80 5.04
CA ARG A 159 5.28 -20.18 6.46
C ARG A 159 6.11 -19.19 7.26
N LYS A 160 7.01 -18.43 6.62
CA LYS A 160 7.95 -17.51 7.29
C LYS A 160 8.13 -16.18 6.52
N PRO A 161 7.04 -15.42 6.25
CA PRO A 161 7.12 -14.19 5.46
C PRO A 161 8.13 -13.16 6.00
N SER A 162 8.25 -13.04 7.33
CA SER A 162 9.25 -12.17 7.99
C SER A 162 10.71 -12.56 7.76
N GLN A 163 10.99 -13.80 7.33
CA GLN A 163 12.33 -14.30 6.99
C GLN A 163 12.55 -14.41 5.47
N SER A 164 11.50 -14.25 4.67
CA SER A 164 11.56 -14.38 3.21
C SER A 164 11.97 -13.08 2.54
N LYS A 165 13.26 -12.95 2.21
CA LYS A 165 13.74 -11.83 1.38
C LYS A 165 13.41 -12.08 -0.09
N LEU A 166 12.29 -11.50 -0.56
CA LEU A 166 11.93 -11.47 -1.98
C LEU A 166 13.10 -10.90 -2.81
N LYS A 167 13.52 -11.64 -3.84
CA LYS A 167 14.49 -11.14 -4.82
C LYS A 167 13.81 -10.13 -5.75
N ALA A 168 13.96 -8.83 -5.48
CA ALA A 168 13.32 -7.75 -6.25
C ALA A 168 13.58 -7.80 -7.78
N LYS A 169 14.68 -8.40 -8.23
CA LYS A 169 15.01 -8.60 -9.65
C LYS A 169 15.35 -10.06 -9.99
N VAL A 170 14.79 -10.57 -11.07
CA VAL A 170 15.03 -11.91 -11.65
C VAL A 170 15.89 -11.82 -12.91
N ARG A 171 16.64 -12.88 -13.24
CA ARG A 171 17.34 -13.00 -14.52
C ARG A 171 16.32 -13.36 -15.62
N VAL A 172 16.34 -12.64 -16.74
CA VAL A 172 15.44 -12.86 -17.87
C VAL A 172 16.14 -13.74 -18.91
N PRO A 173 15.64 -14.96 -19.21
CA PRO A 173 16.28 -15.86 -20.17
C PRO A 173 16.38 -15.32 -21.60
N ARG A 174 15.42 -14.50 -22.04
CA ARG A 174 15.44 -13.85 -23.36
C ARG A 174 16.49 -12.74 -23.50
N LEU A 175 17.01 -12.23 -22.39
CA LEU A 175 17.91 -11.07 -22.38
C LEU A 175 19.30 -11.46 -21.86
N ASN A 176 19.80 -12.63 -22.29
CA ASN A 176 21.08 -13.21 -21.91
C ASN A 176 21.37 -13.21 -20.39
N GLY A 177 20.32 -13.33 -19.57
CA GLY A 177 20.43 -13.36 -18.12
C GLY A 177 20.49 -11.99 -17.43
N GLU A 178 20.26 -10.88 -18.15
CA GLU A 178 20.04 -9.56 -17.56
C GLU A 178 18.94 -9.57 -16.49
N ARG A 179 19.03 -8.63 -15.53
CA ARG A 179 18.10 -8.57 -14.40
C ARG A 179 17.03 -7.50 -14.58
N LYS A 180 15.76 -7.91 -14.68
CA LYS A 180 14.59 -7.02 -14.63
C LYS A 180 13.83 -7.20 -13.31
N GLY A 181 13.04 -6.20 -12.90
CA GLY A 181 12.21 -6.29 -11.71
C GLY A 181 11.16 -7.40 -11.81
N VAL A 182 10.83 -8.10 -10.73
CA VAL A 182 9.89 -9.25 -10.75
C VAL A 182 8.58 -8.89 -11.45
N PHE A 183 7.97 -7.76 -11.10
CA PHE A 183 6.69 -7.31 -11.66
C PHE A 183 6.76 -6.83 -13.12
N ALA A 184 7.97 -6.56 -13.64
CA ALA A 184 8.18 -6.34 -15.08
C ALA A 184 8.34 -7.67 -15.86
N THR A 185 8.02 -8.81 -15.24
CA THR A 185 8.16 -10.16 -15.83
C THR A 185 7.01 -11.08 -15.41
N ARG A 186 6.83 -12.17 -16.16
CA ARG A 186 5.95 -13.30 -15.80
C ARG A 186 6.71 -14.40 -15.02
N SER A 187 7.72 -14.05 -14.21
CA SER A 187 8.50 -15.04 -13.45
C SER A 187 7.67 -15.70 -12.34
N PRO A 188 7.83 -17.02 -12.09
CA PRO A 188 7.19 -17.72 -10.99
C PRO A 188 7.76 -17.35 -9.61
N HIS A 189 8.95 -16.75 -9.55
CA HIS A 189 9.57 -16.27 -8.30
C HIS A 189 9.03 -14.88 -7.93
N ARG A 190 7.82 -14.85 -7.37
CA ARG A 190 7.04 -13.65 -7.01
C ARG A 190 6.37 -13.80 -5.64
N PRO A 191 5.95 -12.71 -4.96
CA PRO A 191 5.43 -12.76 -3.58
C PRO A 191 4.22 -13.69 -3.43
N CYS A 192 3.21 -13.48 -4.28
CA CYS A 192 2.12 -14.40 -4.49
C CYS A 192 2.50 -15.27 -5.71
N PRO A 193 2.78 -16.57 -5.55
CA PRO A 193 3.22 -17.48 -6.62
C PRO A 193 2.05 -17.89 -7.54
N ILE A 194 1.25 -16.90 -7.96
CA ILE A 194 0.08 -17.07 -8.82
C ILE A 194 0.51 -16.90 -10.28
N GLY A 195 0.22 -17.93 -11.07
CA GLY A 195 0.26 -17.92 -12.52
C GLY A 195 -1.11 -17.60 -13.12
N LEU A 196 -1.09 -17.13 -14.36
CA LEU A 196 -2.26 -16.84 -15.20
C LEU A 196 -1.96 -17.45 -16.57
N THR A 197 -2.86 -18.30 -17.06
CA THR A 197 -2.75 -18.91 -18.39
C THR A 197 -4.06 -18.81 -19.13
N VAL A 198 -4.00 -18.64 -20.46
CA VAL A 198 -5.15 -18.78 -21.34
C VAL A 198 -5.05 -20.14 -22.01
N ALA A 199 -6.14 -20.91 -21.95
CA ALA A 199 -6.23 -22.23 -22.54
C ALA A 199 -7.48 -22.30 -23.42
N LYS A 200 -7.42 -23.11 -24.48
CA LYS A 200 -8.61 -23.46 -25.27
C LYS A 200 -9.39 -24.53 -24.52
N VAL A 201 -10.70 -24.34 -24.40
CA VAL A 201 -11.63 -25.35 -23.91
C VAL A 201 -11.89 -26.32 -25.06
N GLU A 202 -11.65 -27.61 -24.83
CA GLU A 202 -11.94 -28.67 -25.80
C GLU A 202 -13.26 -29.38 -25.46
N GLU A 203 -13.50 -29.67 -24.18
CA GLU A 203 -14.67 -30.42 -23.72
C GLU A 203 -14.91 -30.20 -22.22
N ILE A 204 -16.17 -30.26 -21.77
CA ILE A 204 -16.57 -30.27 -20.36
C ILE A 204 -17.10 -31.67 -20.02
N GLN A 205 -16.53 -32.32 -19.00
CA GLN A 205 -16.90 -33.67 -18.57
C GLN A 205 -17.19 -33.69 -17.06
N LYS A 206 -18.41 -33.31 -16.67
CA LYS A 206 -18.91 -33.32 -15.28
C LYS A 206 -18.05 -32.52 -14.29
N ASP A 207 -17.02 -33.13 -13.72
CA ASP A 207 -16.06 -32.57 -12.76
C ASP A 207 -14.71 -32.23 -13.42
N LYS A 208 -14.65 -32.20 -14.75
CA LYS A 208 -13.43 -32.03 -15.53
C LYS A 208 -13.60 -31.07 -16.70
N VAL A 209 -12.51 -30.40 -17.07
CA VAL A 209 -12.40 -29.57 -18.28
C VAL A 209 -11.17 -30.01 -19.06
N LEU A 210 -11.38 -30.43 -20.31
CA LEU A 210 -10.31 -30.80 -21.24
C LEU A 210 -9.81 -29.52 -21.92
N LEU A 211 -8.49 -29.37 -21.94
CA LEU A 211 -7.82 -28.11 -22.30
C LEU A 211 -6.71 -28.35 -23.31
N SER A 212 -6.51 -27.38 -24.22
CA SER A 212 -5.34 -27.31 -25.09
C SER A 212 -4.64 -25.94 -25.07
N GLY A 213 -3.42 -25.89 -25.59
CA GLY A 213 -2.58 -24.70 -25.61
C GLY A 213 -1.94 -24.32 -24.27
N VAL A 214 -1.95 -25.21 -23.28
CA VAL A 214 -1.54 -24.94 -21.89
C VAL A 214 -0.02 -24.80 -21.70
N ASP A 215 0.38 -24.06 -20.68
CA ASP A 215 1.76 -23.96 -20.15
C ASP A 215 1.88 -24.48 -18.70
N LEU A 216 1.03 -25.45 -18.34
CA LEU A 216 0.84 -25.96 -16.99
C LEU A 216 1.62 -27.26 -16.77
N VAL A 217 2.33 -27.37 -15.63
CA VAL A 217 2.97 -28.63 -15.21
C VAL A 217 1.92 -29.57 -14.62
N ASP A 218 2.13 -30.87 -14.75
CA ASP A 218 1.34 -31.91 -14.09
C ASP A 218 1.30 -31.69 -12.56
N GLY A 219 0.16 -31.98 -11.94
CA GLY A 219 -0.08 -31.72 -10.52
C GLY A 219 -0.32 -30.25 -10.15
N THR A 220 -0.41 -29.33 -11.12
CA THR A 220 -0.61 -27.89 -10.83
C THR A 220 -1.95 -27.61 -10.13
N PRO A 221 -1.95 -27.02 -8.92
CA PRO A 221 -3.19 -26.62 -8.25
C PRO A 221 -3.79 -25.36 -8.89
N VAL A 222 -5.08 -25.42 -9.21
CA VAL A 222 -5.87 -24.30 -9.76
C VAL A 222 -6.64 -23.61 -8.65
N LEU A 223 -6.63 -22.29 -8.67
CA LEU A 223 -7.37 -21.42 -7.75
C LEU A 223 -8.71 -20.96 -8.34
N ASP A 224 -8.80 -20.78 -9.66
CA ASP A 224 -9.93 -20.16 -10.33
C ASP A 224 -9.92 -20.46 -11.84
N ILE A 225 -11.10 -20.44 -12.47
CA ILE A 225 -11.30 -20.51 -13.91
C ILE A 225 -12.32 -19.45 -14.33
N LYS A 226 -12.08 -18.76 -15.45
CA LYS A 226 -12.99 -17.73 -15.99
C LYS A 226 -13.10 -17.82 -17.51
N PRO A 227 -14.25 -17.51 -18.11
CA PRO A 227 -14.34 -17.36 -19.57
C PRO A 227 -13.37 -16.28 -20.06
N TYR A 228 -12.74 -16.50 -21.21
CA TYR A 228 -11.97 -15.48 -21.91
C TYR A 228 -12.93 -14.58 -22.70
N LEU A 229 -12.87 -13.27 -22.49
CA LEU A 229 -13.81 -12.30 -23.08
C LEU A 229 -13.05 -11.36 -24.04
N PRO A 230 -13.05 -11.60 -25.36
CA PRO A 230 -12.23 -10.83 -26.30
C PRO A 230 -12.43 -9.31 -26.24
N TYR A 231 -13.64 -8.83 -25.94
CA TYR A 231 -13.94 -7.40 -25.84
C TYR A 231 -13.32 -6.71 -24.61
N SER A 232 -12.94 -7.49 -23.58
CA SER A 232 -12.40 -7.01 -22.31
C SER A 232 -10.92 -7.36 -22.16
N ASP A 233 -10.54 -8.57 -22.57
CA ASP A 233 -9.22 -9.15 -22.35
C ASP A 233 -8.23 -8.88 -23.49
N SER A 234 -8.73 -8.49 -24.67
CA SER A 234 -7.90 -8.17 -25.84
C SER A 234 -7.74 -6.66 -26.02
N ILE A 235 -6.63 -6.12 -25.52
CA ILE A 235 -6.30 -4.71 -25.68
C ILE A 235 -5.57 -4.50 -27.01
N GLN A 236 -6.29 -4.02 -28.02
CA GLN A 236 -5.71 -3.64 -29.30
C GLN A 236 -4.68 -2.51 -29.12
N GLY A 237 -3.52 -2.62 -29.78
CA GLY A 237 -2.45 -1.62 -29.68
C GLY A 237 -1.62 -1.65 -28.39
N ALA A 238 -1.79 -2.66 -27.53
CA ALA A 238 -0.97 -2.80 -26.32
C ALA A 238 0.54 -2.83 -26.62
N SER A 239 1.31 -2.00 -25.93
CA SER A 239 2.76 -1.87 -26.14
C SER A 239 3.57 -2.71 -25.15
N VAL A 240 4.70 -3.25 -25.61
CA VAL A 240 5.68 -3.97 -24.78
C VAL A 240 7.09 -3.40 -24.95
N PRO A 241 7.99 -3.55 -23.97
CA PRO A 241 9.39 -3.13 -24.10
C PRO A 241 10.11 -3.84 -25.25
N ASN A 242 11.12 -3.20 -25.86
CA ASN A 242 11.81 -3.76 -27.03
C ASN A 242 12.46 -5.14 -26.77
N TRP A 243 13.02 -5.38 -25.57
CA TRP A 243 13.56 -6.69 -25.16
C TRP A 243 12.50 -7.81 -25.02
N VAL A 244 11.21 -7.49 -25.12
CA VAL A 244 10.10 -8.45 -25.23
C VAL A 244 9.71 -8.69 -26.69
N LYS A 245 9.82 -7.65 -27.54
CA LYS A 245 9.56 -7.69 -28.99
C LYS A 245 10.62 -8.46 -29.77
N GLU A 246 11.85 -8.50 -29.25
CA GLU A 246 12.91 -9.34 -29.81
C GLU A 246 12.44 -10.79 -29.81
N ASP A 247 12.14 -11.28 -31.00
CA ASP A 247 11.87 -12.68 -31.25
C ASP A 247 13.14 -13.47 -30.98
N CYS A 248 13.29 -13.89 -29.72
CA CYS A 248 13.93 -15.15 -29.38
C CYS A 248 13.07 -16.31 -29.91
N SER A 249 12.76 -16.28 -31.20
CA SER A 249 12.32 -17.43 -31.95
C SER A 249 13.49 -18.41 -31.93
N LEU A 250 13.40 -19.37 -31.01
CA LEU A 250 14.04 -20.66 -31.20
C LEU A 250 13.30 -21.33 -32.36
N ALA A 251 13.51 -20.81 -33.57
CA ALA A 251 12.99 -21.35 -34.80
C ALA A 251 13.62 -22.73 -34.94
N VAL A 252 12.84 -23.76 -34.65
CA VAL A 252 13.27 -25.15 -34.77
C VAL A 252 13.41 -25.42 -36.26
N ALA A 253 14.64 -25.28 -36.78
CA ALA A 253 14.93 -25.30 -38.21
C ALA A 253 14.44 -26.60 -38.89
N SER A 254 14.52 -27.72 -38.18
CA SER A 254 13.87 -28.98 -38.52
C SER A 254 13.73 -29.85 -37.27
N VAL A 255 12.71 -30.71 -37.26
CA VAL A 255 12.63 -31.86 -36.33
C VAL A 255 12.75 -33.12 -37.16
N THR A 256 13.86 -33.84 -37.02
CA THR A 256 14.08 -35.13 -37.66
C THR A 256 13.82 -36.25 -36.66
N PHE A 257 12.91 -37.16 -37.00
CA PHE A 257 12.62 -38.36 -36.22
C PHE A 257 13.39 -39.55 -36.79
N SER A 258 13.70 -40.56 -35.97
CA SER A 258 14.22 -41.84 -36.46
C SER A 258 13.11 -42.65 -37.14
N ASP A 259 13.48 -43.56 -38.05
CA ASP A 259 12.50 -44.43 -38.74
C ASP A 259 11.68 -45.30 -37.77
N THR A 260 12.23 -45.56 -36.58
CA THR A 260 11.58 -46.29 -35.48
C THR A 260 10.60 -45.46 -34.65
N PHE A 261 10.60 -44.13 -34.79
CA PHE A 261 9.83 -43.21 -33.93
C PHE A 261 8.32 -43.49 -33.98
N SER A 262 7.75 -43.67 -35.17
CA SER A 262 6.32 -43.93 -35.35
C SER A 262 5.87 -45.24 -34.67
N SER A 263 6.72 -46.28 -34.70
CA SER A 263 6.48 -47.53 -33.99
C SER A 263 6.57 -47.35 -32.47
N SER A 264 7.54 -46.56 -32.00
CA SER A 264 7.70 -46.24 -30.58
C SER A 264 6.54 -45.40 -30.03
N ILE A 265 6.09 -44.36 -30.74
CA ILE A 265 4.99 -43.51 -30.24
C ILE A 265 3.66 -44.28 -30.21
N THR A 266 3.43 -45.21 -31.15
CA THR A 266 2.26 -46.09 -31.16
C THR A 266 2.24 -47.06 -29.97
N SER A 267 3.41 -47.50 -29.49
CA SER A 267 3.49 -48.35 -28.28
C SER A 267 3.31 -47.56 -26.98
N CYS A 268 3.79 -46.30 -26.93
CA CYS A 268 3.54 -45.37 -25.83
C CYS A 268 2.08 -44.91 -25.78
N TRP A 269 1.44 -44.76 -26.93
CA TRP A 269 0.08 -44.27 -27.10
C TRP A 269 -0.85 -45.39 -27.56
N LYS A 270 -0.90 -46.49 -26.79
CA LYS A 270 -2.08 -47.36 -26.82
C LYS A 270 -3.27 -46.51 -26.43
N LEU A 271 -4.01 -46.04 -27.42
CA LEU A 271 -5.33 -45.46 -27.24
C LEU A 271 -6.16 -46.51 -26.51
N ILE A 272 -6.37 -46.31 -25.21
CA ILE A 272 -7.50 -46.87 -24.51
C ILE A 272 -8.70 -46.09 -25.02
N VAL A 273 -9.14 -46.44 -26.24
CA VAL A 273 -10.54 -46.30 -26.61
C VAL A 273 -11.24 -47.36 -25.79
N SER A 274 -11.54 -47.02 -24.54
CA SER A 274 -12.66 -47.64 -23.86
C SER A 274 -13.88 -47.17 -24.61
N ASP A 275 -14.58 -48.08 -25.27
CA ASP A 275 -15.83 -47.78 -25.95
C ASP A 275 -16.78 -47.08 -24.96
N PHE A 276 -17.25 -45.90 -25.36
CA PHE A 276 -18.24 -45.07 -24.66
C PHE A 276 -19.50 -44.96 -25.53
#